data_AF-A0AAV5XJP9-F1
#
_entry.id   AF-A0AAV5XJP9-F1
#
_cell.length_a   1.000
_cell.length_b   1.000
_cell.length_c   1.000
_cell.angle_alpha   90.00
_cell.angle_beta   90.00
_cell.angle_gamma   90.00
#
_symmetry.space_group_name_H-M   'P 1'
#
loop_
_entity.id
_entity.type
_entity.pdbx_description
1 polymer ?
#
loop_
_entity_poly.entity_id
_entity_poly.type
_entity_poly.pdbx_seq_one_letter_code
_entity_poly.pdbx_strand_id
1 'polypeptide(L)'
;MSEDFLEVICTTLCPTLSRAQAGALLALTEPVGIAVGEILFREGETGKGLFFFVAGQVEIVQQRRDGSPQSVAIIKAPKSSPASSRRSSPSGPSDPKKILTE
;
A
#
# COMPACT_ATOMS: atom_id res chain seq x y z
N MET A 1 13.01 -0.11 2.41
CA MET A 1 11.55 -0.02 2.18
C MET A 1 11.08 1.31 2.75
N SER A 2 10.33 2.11 1.99
CA SER A 2 9.96 3.49 2.37
C SER A 2 8.83 3.52 3.41
N GLU A 3 8.79 4.57 4.24
CA GLU A 3 7.68 4.81 5.18
C GLU A 3 6.32 4.87 4.47
N ASP A 4 6.30 5.34 3.24
CA ASP A 4 5.18 5.36 2.30
C ASP A 4 4.45 4.02 2.17
N PHE A 5 5.18 2.90 2.21
CA PHE A 5 4.58 1.58 2.02
C PHE A 5 3.84 1.09 3.27
N LEU A 6 4.30 1.48 4.46
CA LEU A 6 3.59 1.22 5.71
C LEU A 6 2.24 1.93 5.74
N GLU A 7 2.18 3.15 5.23
CA GLU A 7 0.95 3.92 5.14
C GLU A 7 -0.08 3.18 4.27
N VAL A 8 0.33 2.74 3.07
CA VAL A 8 -0.54 1.97 2.16
C VAL A 8 -1.10 0.71 2.82
N ILE A 9 -0.28 -0.02 3.58
CA ILE A 9 -0.74 -1.20 4.32
C ILE A 9 -1.81 -0.80 5.35
N CYS A 10 -1.53 0.22 6.15
CA CYS A 10 -2.41 0.70 7.21
C CYS A 10 -3.65 1.44 6.70
N THR A 11 -3.72 1.88 5.43
CA THR A 11 -4.89 2.62 4.93
C THR A 11 -5.74 1.82 3.96
N THR A 12 -5.13 0.96 3.16
CA THR A 12 -5.79 0.33 2.00
C THR A 12 -5.95 -1.17 2.18
N LEU A 13 -4.89 -1.86 2.60
CA LEU A 13 -4.91 -3.32 2.69
C LEU A 13 -5.53 -3.79 4.01
N CYS A 14 -5.13 -3.18 5.13
CA CYS A 14 -5.54 -3.57 6.47
C CYS A 14 -5.67 -2.34 7.39
N PRO A 15 -6.80 -1.62 7.35
CA PRO A 15 -7.00 -0.40 8.15
C PRO A 15 -7.00 -0.62 9.67
N THR A 16 -7.10 -1.87 10.11
CA THR A 16 -7.09 -2.26 11.52
C THR A 16 -5.68 -2.53 12.07
N LEU A 17 -4.66 -2.61 11.22
CA LEU A 17 -3.28 -2.81 11.68
C LEU A 17 -2.69 -1.50 12.18
N SER A 18 -2.17 -1.53 13.41
CA SER A 18 -1.30 -0.45 13.89
C SER A 18 -0.02 -0.38 13.06
N ARG A 19 0.63 0.79 13.06
CA ARG A 19 1.91 1.00 12.34
C ARG A 19 2.99 0.00 12.75
N ALA A 20 3.05 -0.35 14.04
CA ALA A 20 3.99 -1.34 14.56
C ALA A 20 3.72 -2.75 14.01
N GLN A 21 2.44 -3.14 13.91
CA GLN A 21 2.06 -4.45 13.34
C GLN A 21 2.31 -4.49 11.83
N ALA A 22 2.03 -3.41 11.10
CA ALA A 22 2.39 -3.31 9.68
C ALA A 22 3.92 -3.40 9.48
N GLY A 23 4.69 -2.75 10.36
CA GLY A 23 6.16 -2.87 10.39
C GLY A 23 6.64 -4.30 10.62
N ALA A 24 6.05 -5.01 11.58
CA ALA A 24 6.36 -6.40 11.84
C ALA A 24 6.03 -7.30 10.63
N LEU A 25 4.89 -7.08 9.98
CA LEU A 25 4.53 -7.82 8.77
C LEU A 25 5.54 -7.57 7.63
N LEU A 26 5.95 -6.32 7.42
CA LEU A 26 6.96 -5.99 6.41
C LEU A 26 8.32 -6.62 6.70
N ALA A 27 8.73 -6.68 7.96
CA ALA A 27 9.98 -7.31 8.36
C ALA A 27 10.02 -8.82 8.06
N LEU A 28 8.87 -9.46 7.86
CA LEU A 28 8.75 -10.87 7.49
C LEU A 28 8.68 -11.10 5.97
N THR A 29 8.78 -10.05 5.16
CA THR A 29 8.71 -10.15 3.69
C THR A 29 10.09 -10.09 3.07
N GLU A 30 10.29 -10.86 1.99
CA GLU A 30 11.51 -10.82 1.19
C GLU A 30 11.27 -10.01 -0.09
N PRO A 31 12.21 -9.12 -0.48
CA PRO A 31 12.11 -8.41 -1.75
C PRO A 31 12.16 -9.37 -2.94
N VAL A 32 11.18 -9.24 -3.85
CA VAL A 32 11.15 -9.99 -5.11
C VAL A 32 11.24 -9.00 -6.27
N GLY A 33 12.31 -9.10 -7.04
CA GLY A 33 12.48 -8.39 -8.30
C GLY A 33 12.05 -9.26 -9.47
N ILE A 34 11.35 -8.66 -10.43
CA ILE A 34 10.89 -9.32 -11.67
C ILE A 34 11.27 -8.40 -12.82
N ALA A 35 11.89 -8.95 -13.87
CA ALA A 35 12.23 -8.18 -15.06
C ALA A 35 10.98 -7.93 -15.93
N VAL A 36 11.07 -6.94 -16.82
CA VAL A 36 9.99 -6.68 -17.79
C VAL A 36 9.79 -7.92 -18.67
N GLY A 37 8.54 -8.38 -18.75
CA GLY A 37 8.17 -9.58 -19.52
C GLY A 37 8.31 -10.90 -18.76
N GLU A 38 8.88 -10.89 -17.56
CA GLU A 38 8.88 -12.08 -16.70
C GLU A 38 7.51 -12.29 -16.02
N ILE A 39 7.19 -13.55 -15.77
CA ILE A 39 5.92 -13.97 -15.19
C ILE A 39 6.11 -14.14 -13.67
N LEU A 40 5.33 -13.41 -12.88
CA LEU A 40 5.35 -13.52 -11.42
C LEU A 40 4.81 -14.88 -10.94
N PHE A 41 3.66 -15.30 -11.47
CA PHE A 41 3.09 -16.64 -11.32
C PHE A 41 2.09 -16.92 -12.45
N ARG A 42 1.79 -18.20 -12.68
CA ARG A 42 0.83 -18.63 -13.70
C ARG A 42 -0.51 -19.03 -13.08
N GLU A 43 -1.57 -18.88 -13.86
CA GLU A 43 -2.88 -19.42 -13.51
C GLU A 43 -2.79 -20.94 -13.25
N GLY A 44 -3.39 -21.39 -12.14
CA GLY A 44 -3.36 -22.79 -11.73
C GLY A 44 -2.12 -23.23 -10.94
N GLU A 45 -1.10 -22.36 -10.80
CA GLU A 45 0.03 -22.65 -9.90
C GLU A 45 -0.42 -22.61 -8.44
N THR A 46 0.16 -23.49 -7.61
CA THR A 46 -0.04 -23.42 -6.15
C THR A 46 0.42 -22.06 -5.64
N GLY A 47 -0.45 -21.38 -4.88
CA GLY A 47 -0.17 -20.06 -4.34
C GLY A 47 1.09 -20.08 -3.48
N LYS A 48 2.06 -19.21 -3.82
CA LYS A 48 3.34 -19.08 -3.09
C LYS A 48 3.24 -18.19 -1.84
N GLY A 49 2.10 -17.54 -1.64
CA GLY A 49 1.85 -16.64 -0.51
C GLY A 49 1.29 -15.29 -0.95
N LEU A 50 1.37 -14.31 -0.05
CA LEU A 50 0.92 -12.95 -0.28
C LEU A 50 2.08 -12.10 -0.82
N PHE A 51 1.83 -11.39 -1.91
CA PHE A 51 2.77 -10.44 -2.49
C PHE A 51 2.31 -9.01 -2.27
N PHE A 52 3.27 -8.17 -1.91
CA PHE A 52 3.11 -6.73 -1.78
C PHE A 52 3.66 -6.05 -3.03
N PHE A 53 2.78 -5.39 -3.80
CA PHE A 53 3.20 -4.74 -5.03
C PHE A 53 3.69 -3.31 -4.76
N VAL A 54 5.02 -3.15 -4.69
CA VAL A 54 5.65 -1.90 -4.24
C VAL A 54 5.91 -0.91 -5.38
N ALA A 55 6.28 -1.40 -6.57
CA ALA A 55 6.64 -0.55 -7.70
C ALA A 55 6.37 -1.22 -9.06
N GLY A 56 6.08 -0.39 -10.06
CA GLY A 56 5.89 -0.81 -11.44
C GLY A 56 4.42 -1.06 -11.81
N GLN A 57 4.22 -1.88 -12.84
CA GLN A 57 2.90 -2.36 -13.26
C GLN A 57 2.97 -3.85 -13.64
N VAL A 58 1.88 -4.56 -13.39
CA VAL A 58 1.69 -5.96 -13.83
C VAL A 58 0.43 -6.06 -14.67
N GLU A 59 0.46 -6.93 -15.67
CA GLU A 59 -0.70 -7.28 -16.48
C GLU A 59 -1.24 -8.64 -16.02
N ILE A 60 -2.54 -8.72 -15.79
CA ILE A 60 -3.23 -9.98 -15.56
C ILE A 60 -3.69 -10.50 -16.91
N VAL A 61 -3.20 -11.67 -17.27
CA VAL A 61 -3.54 -12.38 -18.50
C VAL A 61 -4.24 -13.68 -18.14
N GLN A 62 -5.42 -13.89 -18.72
CA GLN A 62 -6.19 -15.12 -18.59
C GLN A 62 -6.09 -15.93 -19.88
N GLN A 63 -6.04 -17.26 -19.78
CA GLN A 63 -6.16 -18.13 -20.95
C GLN A 63 -7.63 -18.36 -21.29
N ARG A 64 -8.03 -18.03 -22.52
CA ARG A 64 -9.39 -18.29 -23.01
C ARG A 64 -9.61 -19.79 -23.26
N ARG A 65 -10.89 -20.17 -23.42
CA ARG A 65 -11.27 -21.55 -23.79
C ARG A 65 -10.67 -22.03 -25.11
N ASP A 66 -10.35 -21.12 -26.03
CA ASP A 66 -9.69 -21.42 -27.30
C ASP A 66 -8.15 -21.49 -27.18
N GLY A 67 -7.61 -21.33 -25.97
CA GLY A 67 -6.17 -21.34 -25.69
C GLY A 67 -5.45 -20.02 -25.98
N SER A 68 -6.16 -18.97 -26.40
CA SER A 68 -5.55 -17.66 -26.64
C SER A 68 -5.42 -16.83 -25.36
N PRO A 69 -4.32 -16.07 -25.18
CA PRO A 69 -4.17 -15.18 -24.03
C PRO A 69 -5.06 -13.95 -24.19
N GLN A 70 -5.72 -13.55 -23.11
CA GLN A 70 -6.49 -12.32 -23.01
C GLN A 70 -6.00 -11.47 -21.82
N SER A 71 -5.60 -10.23 -22.09
CA SER A 71 -5.42 -9.21 -21.05
C SER A 71 -6.76 -8.87 -20.42
N VAL A 72 -6.85 -8.99 -19.08
CA VAL A 72 -8.07 -8.71 -18.33
C VAL A 72 -7.94 -7.48 -17.44
N ALA A 73 -6.74 -7.16 -16.98
CA ALA A 73 -6.48 -5.98 -16.16
C ALA A 73 -5.01 -5.58 -16.16
N ILE A 74 -4.75 -4.30 -15.92
CA ILE A 74 -3.42 -3.78 -15.59
C ILE A 74 -3.49 -3.23 -14.17
N ILE A 75 -2.63 -3.74 -13.29
CA ILE A 75 -2.49 -3.27 -11.92
C ILE A 75 -1.21 -2.44 -11.83
N LYS A 76 -1.34 -1.19 -11.40
CA LYS A 76 -0.20 -0.31 -11.08
C LYS A 76 0.05 -0.34 -9.58
N ALA A 77 1.31 -0.19 -9.18
CA ALA A 77 1.64 -0.06 -7.78
C ALA A 77 0.87 1.12 -7.16
N PRO A 78 0.36 0.97 -5.93
CA PRO A 78 -0.34 2.04 -5.25
C PRO A 78 0.60 3.23 -5.09
N LYS A 79 0.08 4.41 -5.38
CA LYS A 79 0.80 5.66 -5.06
C LYS A 79 0.61 5.92 -3.58
N SER A 80 1.71 6.20 -2.86
CA SER A 80 1.58 6.84 -1.56
C SER A 80 0.84 8.16 -1.76
N SER A 81 -0.28 8.31 -1.05
CA SER A 81 -0.95 9.60 -0.98
C SER A 81 -0.08 10.51 -0.10
N PRO A 82 0.34 11.70 -0.55
CA PRO A 82 1.08 12.63 0.32
C PRO A 82 0.26 13.16 1.51
N ALA A 83 -1.00 12.74 1.68
CA ALA A 83 -1.98 13.35 2.57
C ALA A 83 -1.70 13.21 4.08
N SER A 84 -0.79 12.33 4.52
CA SER A 84 -0.51 12.18 5.97
C SER A 84 0.57 13.14 6.50
N SER A 85 1.24 13.91 5.65
CA SER A 85 2.33 14.83 6.05
C SER A 85 1.85 16.21 6.56
N ARG A 86 0.54 16.44 6.72
CA ARG A 86 -0.01 17.78 7.07
C ARG A 86 -0.83 17.88 8.35
N ARG A 87 -0.62 16.99 9.33
CA ARG A 87 -1.25 17.11 10.66
C ARG A 87 -0.22 17.29 11.78
N SER A 88 0.71 18.23 11.61
CA SER A 88 1.45 18.82 12.72
C SER A 88 0.63 19.98 13.34
N SER A 89 0.13 19.70 14.55
CA SER A 89 -0.23 20.57 15.68
C SER A 89 -0.50 22.07 15.46
N PRO A 90 -1.62 22.63 15.98
CA PRO A 90 -1.60 23.96 16.57
C PRO A 90 -1.09 23.85 18.02
N SER A 91 0.13 24.31 18.28
CA SER A 91 0.67 24.55 19.61
C SER A 91 0.50 26.03 19.98
N GLY A 92 -0.22 26.33 21.07
CA GLY A 92 -0.16 27.66 21.72
C GLY A 92 -1.44 28.07 22.46
N PRO A 93 -1.37 28.77 23.61
CA PRO A 93 -2.22 28.50 24.77
C PRO A 93 -3.30 29.56 25.08
N SER A 94 -4.36 29.08 25.76
CA SER A 94 -5.09 29.68 26.89
C SER A 94 -5.13 31.21 27.03
N ASP A 95 -6.23 31.84 26.61
CA ASP A 95 -6.59 33.21 27.04
C ASP A 95 -7.59 33.15 28.21
N PRO A 96 -7.28 33.65 29.42
CA PRO A 96 -8.26 33.78 30.48
C PRO A 96 -9.11 35.02 30.23
N LYS A 97 -10.42 34.86 30.00
CA LYS A 97 -11.39 35.97 29.96
C LYS A 97 -11.30 36.76 31.28
N LYS A 98 -10.71 37.96 31.24
CA LYS A 98 -10.87 38.96 32.29
C LYS A 98 -12.26 39.59 32.18
N ILE A 99 -13.02 39.42 33.24
CA ILE A 99 -14.24 40.16 33.55
C ILE A 99 -13.85 41.63 33.73
N LEU A 100 -14.54 42.55 33.05
CA LEU A 100 -14.54 43.96 33.41
C LEU A 100 -15.99 44.44 33.53
N THR A 101 -16.30 44.87 34.74
CA THR A 101 -17.51 45.55 35.21
C THR A 101 -17.50 46.99 34.73
N GLU A 102 -18.65 47.51 34.31
CA GLU A 102 -19.13 48.87 34.63
C GLU A 102 -20.62 48.79 35.00
#